data_AF-A0A1I7IIK4-F1
#
_entry.id   AF-A0A1I7IIK4-F1
#
_cell.length_a   1.000
_cell.length_b   1.000
_cell.length_c   1.000
_cell.angle_alpha   90.00
_cell.angle_beta   90.00
_cell.angle_gamma   90.00
#
_symmetry.space_group_name_H-M   'P 1'
#
loop_
_entity.id
_entity.type
_entity.pdbx_description
1 polymer ?
#
loop_
_entity_poly.entity_id
_entity_poly.type
_entity_poly.pdbx_seq_one_letter_code
_entity_poly.pdbx_strand_id
1 'polypeptide(L)' 'TLFQIMDAMLKLGPREGDPVSQFLFKKKSEGKPYLVYMTAGANKFLRVYYGKVKECLRGQARLEA' A
#
# COMPACT_ATOMS: atom_id res chain seq x y z
N THR A 1 1.86 -0.18 13.89
CA THR A 1 2.96 -0.32 12.90
C THR A 1 2.39 -0.75 11.53
N LEU A 2 3.19 -0.80 10.47
CA LEU A 2 2.74 -1.16 9.10
C LEU A 2 1.94 -2.47 9.01
N PHE A 3 2.27 -3.44 9.87
CA PHE A 3 1.55 -4.71 9.95
C PHE A 3 0.06 -4.53 10.27
N GLN A 4 -0.29 -3.61 11.17
CA GLN A 4 -1.69 -3.30 11.50
C GLN A 4 -2.44 -2.68 10.31
N ILE A 5 -1.75 -1.93 9.44
CA ILE A 5 -2.35 -1.39 8.22
C ILE A 5 -2.69 -2.53 7.25
N MET A 6 -1.77 -3.47 7.05
CA MET A 6 -2.03 -4.63 6.18
C MET A 6 -3.17 -5.50 6.72
N ASP A 7 -3.20 -5.71 8.04
CA ASP A 7 -4.26 -6.46 8.71
C ASP A 7 -5.63 -5.78 8.57
N ALA A 8 -5.68 -4.45 8.73
CA ALA A 8 -6.90 -3.66 8.50
C ALA A 8 -7.37 -3.77 7.04
N MET A 9 -6.46 -3.68 6.06
CA MET A 9 -6.82 -3.87 4.64
C MET A 9 -7.41 -5.26 4.36
N LEU A 10 -6.87 -6.32 4.99
CA LEU A 10 -7.40 -7.67 4.80
C LEU A 10 -8.77 -7.87 5.43
N LYS A 11 -9.04 -7.21 6.58
CA LYS A 11 -10.34 -7.25 7.27
C LYS A 11 -11.42 -6.47 6.55
N LEU A 12 -11.06 -5.32 5.97
CA LEU A 12 -12.00 -4.42 5.28
C LEU A 12 -12.29 -4.84 3.83
N GLY A 13 -11.50 -5.76 3.27
CA GLY A 13 -11.64 -6.18 1.88
C GLY A 13 -10.79 -5.37 0.91
N PRO A 14 -10.70 -5.81 -0.36
CA PRO A 14 -9.93 -5.11 -1.38
C PRO A 14 -10.58 -3.74 -1.66
N ARG A 15 -9.78 -2.68 -1.64
CA ARG A 15 -10.25 -1.33 -1.94
C ARG A 15 -9.94 -1.00 -3.40
N GLU A 16 -10.95 -0.55 -4.15
CA GLU A 16 -10.75 -0.13 -5.53
C GLU A 16 -9.79 1.07 -5.61
N GLY A 17 -8.92 1.06 -6.63
CA GLY A 17 -7.90 2.09 -6.83
C GLY A 17 -6.75 2.10 -5.82
N ASP A 18 -6.77 1.25 -4.79
CA ASP A 18 -5.66 1.12 -3.85
C ASP A 18 -4.70 -0.02 -4.26
N PRO A 19 -3.49 0.29 -4.78
CA PRO A 19 -2.57 -0.71 -5.28
C PRO A 19 -1.97 -1.61 -4.20
N VAL A 20 -2.05 -1.23 -2.91
CA VAL A 20 -1.52 -2.02 -1.80
C VAL A 20 -2.51 -3.14 -1.42
N SER A 21 -3.78 -2.81 -1.20
CA SER A 21 -4.83 -3.80 -0.92
C SER A 21 -4.99 -4.78 -2.08
N GLN A 22 -5.08 -4.31 -3.34
CA GLN A 22 -5.14 -5.18 -4.51
C GLN A 22 -3.96 -6.18 -4.57
N PHE A 23 -2.77 -5.73 -4.19
CA PHE A 23 -1.60 -6.60 -4.12
C PHE A 23 -1.67 -7.62 -2.98
N LEU A 24 -2.10 -7.22 -1.78
CA LEU A 24 -2.30 -8.14 -0.66
C LEU A 24 -3.28 -9.25 -1.03
N PHE A 25 -4.43 -8.89 -1.61
CA PHE A 25 -5.45 -9.86 -2.02
C PHE A 25 -4.97 -10.77 -3.16
N LYS A 26 -4.21 -10.25 -4.13
CA LYS A 26 -3.55 -11.07 -5.15
C LYS A 26 -2.56 -12.07 -4.56
N LYS A 27 -1.72 -11.65 -3.61
CA LYS A 27 -0.75 -12.54 -2.98
C LYS A 27 -1.42 -13.60 -2.10
N LYS A 28 -2.52 -13.23 -1.44
CA LYS A 28 -3.38 -14.15 -0.70
C LYS A 28 -4.03 -15.19 -1.63
N SER A 29 -4.55 -14.77 -2.79
CA SER A 29 -5.17 -15.69 -3.76
C SER A 29 -4.15 -16.62 -4.44
N GLU A 30 -2.89 -16.19 -4.57
CA GLU A 30 -1.76 -17.03 -5.01
C GLU A 30 -1.32 -18.06 -3.93
N GLY A 31 -1.97 -18.10 -2.76
CA GLY A 31 -1.62 -19.04 -1.68
C GLY A 31 -0.30 -18.72 -0.97
N LYS A 32 0.18 -17.46 -1.04
CA LYS A 32 1.41 -17.08 -0.33
C LYS A 32 1.21 -17.16 1.19
N PRO A 33 2.24 -17.57 1.98
CA PRO A 33 2.14 -17.58 3.43
C PRO A 33 1.82 -16.20 4.01
N TYR A 34 1.05 -16.17 5.10
CA TYR A 34 0.54 -14.94 5.71
C TYR A 34 1.62 -13.88 5.92
N LEU A 35 2.70 -14.22 6.64
CA LEU A 35 3.76 -13.26 6.94
C LEU A 35 4.54 -12.78 5.70
N VAL A 36 4.57 -13.59 4.63
CA VAL A 36 5.25 -13.23 3.37
C VAL A 36 4.51 -12.11 2.68
N TYR A 37 3.19 -12.25 2.48
CA TYR A 37 2.43 -11.18 1.83
C TYR A 37 2.22 -9.97 2.73
N MET A 38 2.18 -10.13 4.06
CA MET A 38 2.12 -9.01 4.99
C MET A 38 3.38 -8.14 4.90
N THR A 39 4.55 -8.76 4.91
CA THR A 39 5.84 -8.06 4.79
C THR A 39 5.99 -7.42 3.41
N ALA A 40 5.66 -8.15 2.34
CA ALA A 40 5.71 -7.60 0.99
C ALA A 40 4.71 -6.44 0.79
N GLY A 41 3.52 -6.53 1.38
CA GLY A 41 2.52 -5.46 1.40
C GLY A 41 3.02 -4.21 2.10
N ALA A 42 3.68 -4.36 3.24
CA ALA A 42 4.29 -3.24 3.97
C ALA A 42 5.37 -2.52 3.13
N ASN A 43 6.22 -3.27 2.42
CA ASN A 43 7.22 -2.68 1.52
C ASN A 43 6.55 -1.96 0.33
N LYS A 44 5.48 -2.54 -0.22
CA LYS A 44 4.71 -1.89 -1.29
C LYS A 44 4.05 -0.59 -0.80
N PHE A 45 3.50 -0.59 0.41
CA PHE A 45 2.92 0.59 1.04
C PHE A 45 3.94 1.73 1.11
N LEU A 46 5.14 1.47 1.63
CA LEU A 46 6.18 2.49 1.72
C LEU A 46 6.52 3.07 0.34
N ARG A 47 6.73 2.21 -0.67
CA ARG A 47 7.08 2.65 -2.02
C ARG A 47 5.99 3.51 -2.66
N VAL A 48 4.73 3.07 -2.59
CA VAL A 48 3.59 3.78 -3.20
C VAL A 48 3.35 5.11 -2.50
N TYR A 49 3.21 5.10 -1.19
CA TYR A 49 2.80 6.31 -0.45
C TYR A 49 3.92 7.33 -0.33
N TYR A 50 5.19 6.90 -0.23
CA TYR A 50 6.31 7.84 -0.34
C TYR A 50 6.33 8.56 -1.70
N GLY A 51 6.11 7.81 -2.80
CA GLY A 51 6.02 8.38 -4.14
C GLY A 51 4.89 9.42 -4.27
N LYS A 52 3.68 9.05 -3.83
CA LYS A 52 2.50 9.94 -3.85
C LYS A 52 2.73 11.22 -3.04
N VAL A 53 3.29 11.11 -1.83
CA VAL A 53 3.60 12.28 -0.99
C VAL A 53 4.64 13.17 -1.68
N LYS A 54 5.71 12.60 -2.22
CA LYS A 54 6.75 13.36 -2.91
C LYS A 54 6.22 14.09 -4.15
N GLU A 55 5.33 13.45 -4.91
CA GLU A 55 4.66 14.08 -6.05
C GLU A 55 3.75 15.22 -5.62
N CYS A 56 2.95 15.02 -4.56
CA CYS A 56 2.09 16.05 -3.99
C CYS A 56 2.90 17.29 -3.57
N LEU A 57 3.99 17.08 -2.80
CA LEU A 57 4.86 18.17 -2.34
C LEU A 57 5.52 18.93 -3.51
N ARG A 58 5.93 18.23 -4.57
CA ARG A 58 6.44 18.87 -5.80
C ARG A 58 5.37 19.61 -6.58
N GLY A 59 4.13 19.14 -6.53
CA GLY A 59 2.97 19.83 -7.10
C GLY A 59 2.72 21.15 -6.37
N GLN A 60 2.68 21.11 -5.04
CA GLN A 60 2.51 22.29 -4.19
C GLN A 60 3.61 23.32 -4.43
N ALA A 61 4.88 22.91 -4.43
CA ALA A 61 6.00 23.81 -4.68
C ALA A 61 5.98 24.48 -6.07
N ARG A 62 5.33 23.86 -7.08
CA ARG A 62 5.17 24.44 -8.42
C ARG A 62 4.00 25.42 -8.51
N LEU A 63 2.99 25.28 -7.65
CA LEU A 63 1.86 26.21 -7.58
C LEU A 63 2.22 27.48 -6.81
N GLU A 64 3.20 27.40 -5.91
CA GLU A 64 3.70 28.50 -5.09
C GLU A 64 4.83 29.32 -5.76
N ALA A 65 5.29 28.91 -6.95
CA ALA A 65 6.36 29.55 -7.72
C ALA A 65 5.82 30.27 -8.95
#